data_AF-A0A9Q8WM83-F1
#
_entry.id   AF-A0A9Q8WM83-F1
#
_cell.length_a   1.000
_cell.length_b   1.000
_cell.length_c   1.000
_cell.angle_alpha   90.00
_cell.angle_beta   90.00
_cell.angle_gamma   90.00
#
_symmetry.space_group_name_H-M   'P 1'
#
loop_
_entity.id
_entity.type
_entity.pdbx_description
1 polymer ?
#
loop_
_entity_poly.entity_id
_entity_poly.type
_entity_poly.pdbx_seq_one_letter_code
_entity_poly.pdbx_strand_id
1 'polypeptide(L)'
;MSFSITLRQGPARLAQRLPQLSQPFRTTATRAFHQASSKSRPTASVATAARNALLRGSSRTYMQQAAPGVQGQASPLRKLLVGGAIFGGTLVAINVVFNRETRDDGGMPVYEREYLNDTFLHTGLGVGIIALSARQMIQSGFVYRLMVTNPWVVGIGGLALSFGTMYGTRAISPDNYIPKYAMWAAFNATQAAMIAPLLTMVPGALLARAGLYTVAMMGSLSIVGATAKQDKYLYIGGPLLAGLGVVVASSFAPMLLPVTAVRTLALTESISLYGGLAVFGGFTLYDVQKILHHARLAERGIIRKDAVNESIALELDFINIFVRMVQILMMQQNRRK
;
A
#
# COMPACT_ATOMS: atom_id res chain seq x y z
N MET A 1 0.22 38.13 69.16
CA MET A 1 0.21 36.71 68.76
C MET A 1 1.29 36.54 67.71
N SER A 2 2.39 35.91 68.12
CA SER A 2 3.66 35.86 67.42
C SER A 2 3.82 34.47 66.81
N PHE A 3 4.06 34.38 65.51
CA PHE A 3 4.49 33.15 64.86
C PHE A 3 5.83 33.38 64.15
N SER A 4 6.87 32.84 64.77
CA SER A 4 8.21 32.65 64.24
C SER A 4 8.25 31.36 63.43
N ILE A 5 8.75 31.38 62.20
CA ILE A 5 9.31 30.18 61.55
C ILE A 5 10.61 30.56 60.84
N THR A 6 11.61 29.71 61.10
CA THR A 6 13.05 29.87 61.03
C THR A 6 13.64 29.53 59.66
N LEU A 7 14.62 30.33 59.23
CA LEU A 7 15.58 30.00 58.17
C LEU A 7 16.52 28.87 58.61
N ARG A 8 16.86 27.95 57.70
CA ARG A 8 18.06 27.11 57.82
C ARG A 8 18.81 27.03 56.49
N GLN A 9 19.95 27.71 56.43
CA GLN A 9 20.99 27.59 55.41
C GLN A 9 22.11 26.65 55.88
N GLY A 10 22.74 25.97 54.91
CA GLY A 10 24.16 25.56 54.94
C GLY A 10 24.46 24.06 54.94
N PRO A 11 25.72 23.62 54.65
CA PRO A 11 26.87 24.40 54.19
C PRO A 11 27.59 23.80 52.95
N ALA A 12 28.46 24.63 52.36
CA ALA A 12 29.48 24.23 51.40
C ALA A 12 30.78 23.79 52.10
N ARG A 13 31.61 23.09 51.32
CA ARG A 13 33.06 22.80 51.43
C ARG A 13 33.46 21.49 52.14
N LEU A 14 34.16 20.64 51.40
CA LEU A 14 35.61 20.40 51.58
C LEU A 14 36.20 19.75 50.32
N ALA A 15 37.23 20.39 49.79
CA ALA A 15 38.13 19.88 48.75
C ALA A 15 39.16 18.94 49.37
N GLN A 16 39.77 18.04 48.56
CA GLN A 16 41.24 17.96 48.39
C GLN A 16 41.72 16.69 47.64
N ARG A 17 42.68 16.92 46.71
CA ARG A 17 43.85 16.10 46.30
C ARG A 17 43.79 15.26 44.99
N LEU A 18 44.44 15.83 43.97
CA LEU A 18 45.23 15.19 42.88
C LEU A 18 46.55 14.60 43.47
N PRO A 19 47.27 13.66 42.80
CA PRO A 19 48.16 13.99 41.66
C PRO A 19 48.26 12.95 40.53
N GLN A 20 48.76 13.44 39.38
CA GLN A 20 49.18 12.75 38.18
C GLN A 20 50.47 11.94 38.37
N LEU A 21 50.66 10.86 37.60
CA LEU A 21 51.93 10.20 37.23
C LEU A 21 51.69 9.51 35.87
N SER A 22 52.16 10.05 34.75
CA SER A 22 53.48 9.87 34.10
C SER A 22 53.61 8.59 33.26
N GLN A 23 54.01 8.80 31.99
CA GLN A 23 54.36 7.88 30.87
C GLN A 23 55.48 6.85 31.21
N PRO A 24 56.19 6.13 30.28
CA PRO A 24 56.16 6.02 28.79
C PRO A 24 56.41 4.60 28.22
N PHE A 25 56.45 4.45 26.87
CA PHE A 25 57.65 4.09 26.07
C PHE A 25 57.30 3.47 24.70
N ARG A 26 58.14 3.79 23.71
CA ARG A 26 58.07 3.48 22.27
C ARG A 26 58.91 2.23 21.92
N THR A 27 58.95 1.93 20.61
CA THR A 27 60.00 1.20 19.83
C THR A 27 59.77 -0.31 19.64
N THR A 28 60.08 -0.98 18.52
CA THR A 28 60.47 -0.66 17.14
C THR A 28 60.35 -1.96 16.29
N ALA A 29 60.20 -1.79 14.97
CA ALA A 29 60.28 -2.69 13.81
C ALA A 29 60.91 -4.10 13.92
N THR A 30 60.47 -5.03 13.05
CA THR A 30 61.30 -5.65 12.00
C THR A 30 60.47 -6.42 10.97
N ARG A 31 61.06 -6.56 9.79
CA ARG A 31 60.54 -7.08 8.52
C ARG A 31 60.74 -8.59 8.38
N ALA A 32 59.91 -9.14 7.48
CA ALA A 32 60.18 -10.24 6.52
C ALA A 32 60.17 -11.68 7.04
N PHE A 33 59.29 -12.50 6.45
CA PHE A 33 59.70 -13.70 5.71
C PHE A 33 58.70 -13.96 4.57
N HIS A 34 59.25 -14.18 3.37
CA HIS A 34 58.56 -14.74 2.22
C HIS A 34 58.29 -16.23 2.46
N GLN A 35 57.10 -16.71 2.07
CA GLN A 35 56.95 -18.12 1.67
C GLN A 35 55.87 -18.27 0.60
N ALA A 36 56.22 -19.05 -0.41
CA ALA A 36 55.52 -19.20 -1.66
C ALA A 36 54.38 -20.24 -1.60
N SER A 37 53.34 -19.97 -2.40
CA SER A 37 52.47 -20.90 -3.12
C SER A 37 52.01 -22.18 -2.41
N SER A 38 50.71 -22.22 -2.08
CA SER A 38 49.89 -23.39 -2.40
C SER A 38 48.62 -22.95 -3.15
N LYS A 39 48.44 -23.51 -4.35
CA LYS A 39 47.22 -23.39 -5.14
C LYS A 39 46.11 -24.18 -4.43
N SER A 40 45.17 -23.48 -3.79
CA SER A 40 43.87 -24.06 -3.45
C SER A 40 42.76 -23.24 -4.11
N ARG A 41 41.87 -23.96 -4.77
CA ARG A 41 40.81 -23.49 -5.64
C ARG A 41 39.63 -23.06 -4.77
N PRO A 42 39.17 -21.79 -4.76
CA PRO A 42 37.99 -21.45 -3.99
C PRO A 42 36.74 -21.83 -4.80
N THR A 43 35.95 -22.76 -4.27
CA THR A 43 34.53 -22.88 -4.61
C THR A 43 33.86 -21.56 -4.22
N ALA A 44 33.42 -20.81 -5.22
CA ALA A 44 32.76 -19.53 -5.03
C ALA A 44 31.45 -19.73 -4.24
N SER A 45 31.43 -19.26 -3.00
CA SER A 45 30.21 -19.15 -2.20
C SER A 45 29.35 -18.02 -2.76
N VAL A 46 28.12 -18.36 -3.16
CA VAL A 46 27.09 -17.46 -3.71
C VAL A 46 26.83 -16.24 -2.79
N ALA A 47 27.18 -16.33 -1.51
CA ALA A 47 27.04 -15.26 -0.53
C ALA A 47 27.91 -14.01 -0.80
N THR A 48 29.06 -14.17 -1.48
CA THR A 48 29.99 -13.04 -1.70
C THR A 48 29.59 -12.18 -2.90
N ALA A 49 28.94 -12.78 -3.91
CA ALA A 49 28.43 -12.07 -5.08
C ALA A 49 27.25 -11.13 -4.73
N ALA A 50 26.40 -11.55 -3.79
CA ALA A 50 25.24 -10.75 -3.35
C ALA A 50 25.64 -9.47 -2.59
N ARG A 51 26.74 -9.51 -1.81
CA ARG A 51 27.24 -8.33 -1.08
C ARG A 51 27.85 -7.27 -2.00
N ASN A 52 28.53 -7.68 -3.07
CA ASN A 52 29.12 -6.75 -4.04
C ASN A 52 28.08 -6.12 -4.99
N ALA A 53 26.92 -6.76 -5.20
CA ALA A 53 25.81 -6.19 -5.95
C ALA A 53 25.09 -5.09 -5.16
N LEU A 54 24.97 -5.23 -3.83
CA LEU A 54 24.28 -4.25 -2.97
C LEU A 54 25.09 -2.95 -2.81
N LEU A 55 26.42 -3.03 -2.82
CA LEU A 55 27.30 -1.86 -2.65
C LEU A 55 27.53 -1.06 -3.96
N ARG A 56 27.13 -1.59 -5.11
CA ARG A 56 27.17 -0.87 -6.41
C ARG A 56 25.89 -0.10 -6.74
N GLY A 57 24.86 -0.16 -5.88
CA GLY A 57 23.58 0.52 -6.09
C GLY A 57 23.57 2.04 -5.78
N SER A 58 24.70 2.61 -5.34
CA SER A 58 24.75 3.98 -4.80
C SER A 58 25.59 4.96 -5.63
N SER A 59 25.77 4.72 -6.93
CA SER A 59 26.35 5.72 -7.84
C SER A 59 25.24 6.42 -8.64
N ARG A 60 25.14 7.73 -8.40
CA ARG A 60 24.25 8.70 -9.06
C ARG A 60 24.11 8.43 -10.57
N THR A 61 22.91 8.03 -10.97
CA THR A 61 22.52 7.91 -12.38
C THR A 61 22.28 9.31 -12.95
N TYR A 62 23.26 9.86 -13.67
CA TYR A 62 22.98 10.91 -14.63
C TYR A 62 22.03 10.32 -15.69
N MET A 63 20.92 11.00 -15.97
CA MET A 63 20.03 10.65 -17.06
C MET A 63 20.81 10.73 -18.38
N GLN A 64 21.25 9.57 -18.87
CA GLN A 64 21.71 9.44 -20.23
C GLN A 64 20.46 9.29 -21.11
N GLN A 65 20.15 10.38 -21.82
CA GLN A 65 19.12 10.43 -22.85
C GLN A 65 19.35 9.25 -23.81
N ALA A 66 18.50 8.23 -23.77
CA ALA A 66 18.55 7.16 -24.75
C ALA A 66 18.19 7.76 -26.11
N ALA A 67 19.10 7.60 -27.08
CA ALA A 67 18.85 7.92 -28.48
C ALA A 67 17.54 7.24 -28.97
N PRO A 68 16.80 7.83 -29.93
CA PRO A 68 15.59 7.23 -30.46
C PRO A 68 15.95 5.95 -31.24
N GLY A 69 15.97 4.83 -30.54
CA GLY A 69 16.08 3.51 -31.13
C GLY A 69 14.81 3.20 -31.92
N VAL A 70 14.99 2.87 -33.20
CA VAL A 70 14.00 2.38 -34.15
C VAL A 70 12.97 1.49 -33.45
N GLN A 71 11.69 1.90 -33.49
CA GLN A 71 10.55 1.10 -33.03
C GLN A 71 10.38 -0.10 -33.98
N GLY A 72 11.25 -1.10 -33.85
CA GLY A 72 11.01 -2.41 -34.42
C GLY A 72 9.70 -2.94 -33.83
N GLN A 73 8.74 -3.24 -34.70
CA GLN A 73 7.42 -3.76 -34.36
C GLN A 73 7.58 -5.12 -33.64
N ALA A 74 7.87 -5.09 -32.34
CA ALA A 74 8.06 -6.29 -31.56
C ALA A 74 6.76 -7.09 -31.59
N SER A 75 6.85 -8.35 -32.04
CA SER A 75 5.73 -9.29 -32.11
C SER A 75 4.91 -9.24 -30.81
N PRO A 76 3.56 -9.23 -30.90
CA PRO A 76 2.70 -9.21 -29.72
C PRO A 76 3.06 -10.35 -28.75
N LEU A 77 3.50 -11.50 -29.26
CA LEU A 77 4.01 -12.61 -28.46
C LEU A 77 5.26 -12.23 -27.65
N ARG A 78 6.21 -11.49 -28.25
CA ARG A 78 7.41 -11.02 -27.54
C ARG A 78 7.05 -10.01 -26.45
N LYS A 79 6.10 -9.12 -26.70
CA LYS A 79 5.60 -8.18 -25.68
C LYS A 79 4.90 -8.91 -24.53
N LEU A 80 4.10 -9.92 -24.84
CA LEU A 80 3.45 -10.77 -23.83
C LEU A 80 4.46 -11.59 -23.04
N LEU A 81 5.46 -12.19 -23.68
CA LEU A 81 6.51 -12.96 -23.02
C LEU A 81 7.37 -12.08 -22.10
N VAL A 82 7.83 -10.92 -22.60
CA VAL A 82 8.62 -9.99 -21.79
C VAL A 82 7.78 -9.42 -20.63
N GLY A 83 6.53 -9.04 -20.90
CA GLY A 83 5.62 -8.57 -19.86
C GLY A 83 5.32 -9.64 -18.81
N GLY A 84 5.04 -10.87 -19.24
CA GLY A 84 4.82 -12.02 -18.37
C GLY A 84 6.05 -12.38 -17.55
N ALA A 85 7.25 -12.32 -18.14
CA ALA A 85 8.51 -12.58 -17.44
C ALA A 85 8.80 -11.52 -16.37
N ILE A 86 8.57 -10.23 -16.68
CA ILE A 86 8.73 -9.14 -15.69
C ILE A 86 7.72 -9.32 -14.57
N PHE A 87 6.45 -9.58 -14.88
CA PHE A 87 5.41 -9.78 -13.88
C PHE A 87 5.69 -10.99 -12.99
N GLY A 88 5.93 -12.16 -13.60
CA GLY A 88 6.23 -13.40 -12.88
C GLY A 88 7.52 -13.31 -12.07
N GLY A 89 8.58 -12.73 -12.64
CA GLY A 89 9.85 -12.50 -11.94
C GLY A 89 9.70 -11.56 -10.75
N THR A 90 8.88 -10.51 -10.89
CA THR A 90 8.59 -9.57 -9.80
C THR A 90 7.78 -10.25 -8.70
N LEU A 91 6.77 -11.07 -9.04
CA LEU A 91 6.02 -11.86 -8.06
C LEU A 91 6.93 -12.80 -7.27
N VAL A 92 7.82 -13.53 -7.93
CA VAL A 92 8.77 -14.43 -7.27
C VAL A 92 9.73 -13.64 -6.39
N ALA A 93 10.28 -12.53 -6.89
CA ALA A 93 11.19 -11.70 -6.12
C ALA A 93 10.52 -11.10 -4.86
N ILE A 94 9.29 -10.58 -5.01
CA ILE A 94 8.51 -10.06 -3.89
C ILE A 94 8.20 -11.19 -2.90
N ASN A 95 7.81 -12.38 -3.38
CA ASN A 95 7.57 -13.52 -2.51
C ASN A 95 8.83 -13.89 -1.72
N VAL A 96 9.97 -14.03 -2.38
CA VAL A 96 11.25 -14.37 -1.72
C VAL A 96 11.70 -13.31 -0.72
N VAL A 97 11.46 -12.03 -0.99
CA VAL A 97 11.88 -10.92 -0.11
C VAL A 97 10.93 -10.75 1.07
N PHE A 98 9.63 -10.68 0.80
CA PHE A 98 8.62 -10.37 1.81
C PHE A 98 8.09 -11.60 2.54
N ASN A 99 8.32 -12.80 2.01
CA ASN A 99 7.82 -14.06 2.56
C ASN A 99 8.94 -15.05 2.94
N ARG A 100 10.09 -14.53 3.41
CA ARG A 100 11.20 -15.39 3.89
C ARG A 100 10.77 -16.40 4.97
N GLU A 101 9.82 -16.02 5.81
CA GLU A 101 9.10 -16.93 6.69
C GLU A 101 7.76 -17.22 6.01
N THR A 102 7.71 -18.33 5.27
CA THR A 102 6.47 -18.84 4.68
C THR A 102 5.63 -19.50 5.78
N ARG A 103 4.31 -19.68 5.55
CA ARG A 103 3.44 -20.47 6.45
C ARG A 103 4.09 -21.82 6.79
N ASP A 104 4.15 -22.16 8.07
CA ASP A 104 4.75 -23.41 8.57
C ASP A 104 3.96 -24.67 8.13
N ASP A 105 2.70 -24.51 7.71
CA ASP A 105 1.76 -25.59 7.40
C ASP A 105 1.89 -26.17 5.97
N GLY A 106 2.89 -25.77 5.18
CA GLY A 106 3.13 -26.32 3.83
C GLY A 106 2.08 -25.97 2.75
N GLY A 107 1.02 -25.23 3.08
CA GLY A 107 -0.02 -24.74 2.17
C GLY A 107 -1.11 -23.96 2.91
N MET A 108 -2.05 -23.33 2.16
CA MET A 108 -3.26 -22.72 2.74
C MET A 108 -4.35 -23.80 2.92
N PRO A 109 -5.00 -23.93 4.10
CA PRO A 109 -6.01 -24.94 4.38
C PRO A 109 -7.23 -24.71 3.49
N VAL A 110 -8.00 -25.77 3.25
CA VAL A 110 -9.12 -25.75 2.29
C VAL A 110 -10.15 -24.70 2.68
N TYR A 111 -10.48 -24.60 3.98
CA TYR A 111 -11.46 -23.63 4.48
C TYR A 111 -11.00 -22.18 4.30
N GLU A 112 -9.75 -21.85 4.66
CA GLU A 112 -9.19 -20.51 4.44
C GLU A 112 -9.21 -20.12 2.95
N ARG A 113 -8.89 -21.08 2.07
CA ARG A 113 -8.89 -20.86 0.61
C ARG A 113 -10.29 -20.62 0.06
N GLU A 114 -11.27 -21.41 0.49
CA GLU A 114 -12.66 -21.25 0.08
C GLU A 114 -13.21 -19.90 0.56
N TYR A 115 -12.97 -19.56 1.83
CA TYR A 115 -13.35 -18.26 2.39
C TYR A 115 -12.73 -17.11 1.59
N LEU A 116 -11.42 -17.18 1.33
CA LEU A 116 -10.70 -16.15 0.58
C LEU A 116 -11.26 -16.02 -0.86
N ASN A 117 -11.49 -17.14 -1.54
CA ASN A 117 -12.06 -17.17 -2.89
C ASN A 117 -13.46 -16.54 -2.91
N ASP A 118 -14.33 -16.94 -1.99
CA ASP A 118 -15.67 -16.36 -1.84
C ASP A 118 -15.57 -14.84 -1.67
N THR A 119 -14.71 -14.35 -0.77
CA THR A 119 -14.53 -12.90 -0.58
C THR A 119 -14.07 -12.21 -1.87
N PHE A 120 -13.11 -12.77 -2.61
CA PHE A 120 -12.66 -12.21 -3.88
C PHE A 120 -13.73 -12.24 -4.98
N LEU A 121 -14.58 -13.27 -5.02
CA LEU A 121 -15.71 -13.32 -5.93
C LEU A 121 -16.69 -12.18 -5.65
N HIS A 122 -17.01 -11.94 -4.38
CA HIS A 122 -17.85 -10.80 -3.99
C HIS A 122 -17.18 -9.48 -4.34
N THR A 123 -15.88 -9.29 -4.03
CA THR A 123 -15.13 -8.08 -4.43
C THR A 123 -15.19 -7.87 -5.94
N GLY A 124 -14.97 -8.92 -6.74
CA GLY A 124 -15.03 -8.85 -8.20
C GLY A 124 -16.41 -8.47 -8.72
N LEU A 125 -17.47 -9.04 -8.13
CA LEU A 125 -18.85 -8.68 -8.44
C LEU A 125 -19.16 -7.24 -8.02
N GLY A 126 -18.72 -6.79 -6.84
CA GLY A 126 -18.90 -5.43 -6.35
C GLY A 126 -18.24 -4.40 -7.26
N VAL A 127 -16.98 -4.63 -7.64
CA VAL A 127 -16.26 -3.83 -8.64
C VAL A 127 -16.99 -3.81 -9.99
N GLY A 128 -17.54 -4.96 -10.41
CA GLY A 128 -18.38 -5.05 -11.60
C GLY A 128 -19.63 -4.18 -11.51
N ILE A 129 -20.35 -4.23 -10.37
CA ILE A 129 -21.52 -3.38 -10.09
C ILE A 129 -21.11 -1.91 -10.11
N ILE A 130 -19.99 -1.54 -9.51
CA ILE A 130 -19.46 -0.17 -9.52
C ILE A 130 -19.23 0.31 -10.95
N ALA A 131 -18.54 -0.49 -11.78
CA ALA A 131 -18.23 -0.14 -13.15
C ALA A 131 -19.48 0.03 -14.02
N LEU A 132 -20.44 -0.90 -13.91
CA LEU A 132 -21.71 -0.84 -14.63
C LEU A 132 -22.58 0.33 -14.16
N SER A 133 -22.67 0.55 -12.85
CA SER A 133 -23.42 1.66 -12.27
C SER A 133 -22.83 3.00 -12.68
N ALA A 134 -21.50 3.15 -12.63
CA ALA A 134 -20.83 4.37 -13.08
C ALA A 134 -21.08 4.62 -14.57
N ARG A 135 -20.98 3.58 -15.42
CA ARG A 135 -21.31 3.69 -16.85
C ARG A 135 -22.75 4.13 -17.07
N GLN A 136 -23.70 3.54 -16.35
CA GLN A 136 -25.12 3.88 -16.45
C GLN A 136 -25.38 5.32 -15.99
N MET A 137 -24.74 5.78 -14.92
CA MET A 137 -24.85 7.15 -14.42
C MET A 137 -24.29 8.17 -15.42
N ILE A 138 -23.19 7.83 -16.10
CA ILE A 138 -22.60 8.66 -17.15
C ILE A 138 -23.54 8.75 -18.35
N GLN A 139 -24.07 7.62 -18.82
CA GLN A 139 -24.95 7.56 -19.98
C GLN A 139 -26.32 8.21 -19.76
N SER A 140 -26.86 8.12 -18.54
CA SER A 140 -28.16 8.70 -18.18
C SER A 140 -28.12 10.20 -17.89
N GLY A 141 -26.93 10.82 -17.86
CA GLY A 141 -26.76 12.22 -17.45
C GLY A 141 -26.95 12.46 -15.95
N PHE A 142 -27.07 11.41 -15.13
CA PHE A 142 -27.12 11.52 -13.67
C PHE A 142 -25.85 12.19 -13.12
N VAL A 143 -24.69 11.91 -13.72
CA VAL A 143 -23.43 12.55 -13.31
C VAL A 143 -23.46 14.07 -13.49
N TYR A 144 -24.11 14.57 -14.55
CA TYR A 144 -24.27 16.02 -14.72
C TYR A 144 -25.07 16.63 -13.55
N ARG A 145 -26.14 15.95 -13.12
CA ARG A 145 -26.92 16.38 -11.94
C ARG A 145 -26.08 16.41 -10.68
N LEU A 146 -25.20 15.42 -10.47
CA LEU A 146 -24.26 15.42 -9.34
C LEU A 146 -23.29 16.60 -9.43
N MET A 147 -22.75 16.89 -10.62
CA MET A 147 -21.76 17.96 -10.81
C MET A 147 -22.34 19.37 -10.64
N VAL A 148 -23.64 19.58 -10.91
CA VAL A 148 -24.32 20.87 -10.69
C VAL A 148 -24.95 21.00 -9.30
N THR A 149 -25.11 19.89 -8.58
CA THR A 149 -25.57 19.92 -7.18
C THR A 149 -24.47 20.47 -6.28
N ASN A 150 -24.84 21.10 -5.16
CA ASN A 150 -23.87 21.64 -4.21
C ASN A 150 -22.82 20.56 -3.83
N PRO A 151 -21.51 20.80 -4.06
CA PRO A 151 -20.46 19.82 -3.81
C PRO A 151 -20.44 19.29 -2.37
N TRP A 152 -20.85 20.09 -1.39
CA TRP A 152 -20.93 19.67 0.00
C TRP A 152 -22.06 18.68 0.25
N VAL A 153 -23.21 18.88 -0.40
CA VAL A 153 -24.34 17.95 -0.29
C VAL A 153 -23.99 16.61 -0.92
N VAL A 154 -23.36 16.65 -2.11
CA VAL A 154 -22.90 15.43 -2.79
C VAL A 154 -21.80 14.73 -2.00
N GLY A 155 -20.81 15.48 -1.51
CA GLY A 155 -19.68 14.94 -0.75
C GLY A 155 -20.11 14.36 0.60
N ILE A 156 -20.74 15.17 1.46
CA ILE A 156 -21.16 14.73 2.81
C ILE A 156 -22.31 13.72 2.70
N GLY A 157 -23.30 13.95 1.85
CA GLY A 157 -24.42 13.04 1.65
C GLY A 157 -23.96 11.70 1.06
N GLY A 158 -23.05 11.71 0.09
CA GLY A 158 -22.45 10.51 -0.46
C GLY A 158 -21.63 9.73 0.56
N LEU A 159 -20.84 10.41 1.40
CA LEU A 159 -20.11 9.77 2.50
C LEU A 159 -21.07 9.17 3.53
N ALA A 160 -22.07 9.92 3.98
CA ALA A 160 -23.07 9.42 4.94
C ALA A 160 -23.81 8.19 4.39
N LEU A 161 -24.18 8.20 3.11
CA LEU A 161 -24.82 7.06 2.45
C LEU A 161 -23.87 5.86 2.33
N SER A 162 -22.60 6.09 1.99
CA SER A 162 -21.56 5.05 1.92
C SER A 162 -21.33 4.40 3.28
N PHE A 163 -21.13 5.20 4.33
CA PHE A 163 -21.01 4.69 5.70
C PHE A 163 -22.27 4.00 6.20
N GLY A 164 -23.46 4.57 5.90
CA GLY A 164 -24.75 4.01 6.32
C GLY A 164 -25.03 2.65 5.68
N THR A 165 -24.80 2.51 4.38
CA THR A 165 -24.98 1.23 3.66
C THR A 165 -23.93 0.20 4.05
N MET A 166 -22.68 0.61 4.28
CA MET A 166 -21.63 -0.24 4.82
C MET A 166 -21.97 -0.73 6.24
N TYR A 167 -22.39 0.16 7.13
CA TYR A 167 -22.82 -0.20 8.48
C TYR A 167 -24.04 -1.12 8.45
N GLY A 168 -25.01 -0.83 7.58
CA GLY A 168 -26.18 -1.67 7.36
C GLY A 168 -25.81 -3.09 6.92
N THR A 169 -24.87 -3.23 5.96
CA THR A 169 -24.39 -4.55 5.51
C THR A 169 -23.73 -5.34 6.66
N ARG A 170 -22.99 -4.65 7.54
CA ARG A 170 -22.36 -5.23 8.72
C ARG A 170 -23.33 -5.61 9.82
N ALA A 171 -24.40 -4.85 9.99
CA ALA A 171 -25.43 -5.12 10.99
C ALA A 171 -26.34 -6.30 10.60
N ILE A 172 -26.45 -6.63 9.30
CA ILE A 172 -27.32 -7.70 8.81
C ILE A 172 -26.59 -9.05 8.87
N SER A 173 -27.24 -10.03 9.50
CA SER A 173 -26.75 -11.43 9.55
C SER A 173 -26.51 -11.98 8.13
N PRO A 174 -25.45 -12.78 7.90
CA PRO A 174 -25.23 -13.51 6.66
C PRO A 174 -26.42 -14.36 6.19
N ASP A 175 -27.29 -14.81 7.09
CA ASP A 175 -28.47 -15.63 6.75
C ASP A 175 -29.53 -14.83 5.98
N ASN A 176 -29.61 -13.52 6.24
CA ASN A 176 -30.58 -12.62 5.62
C ASN A 176 -30.01 -12.08 4.30
N TYR A 177 -29.97 -12.95 3.30
CA TYR A 177 -29.35 -12.68 2.00
C TYR A 177 -29.90 -11.39 1.33
N ILE A 178 -31.22 -11.28 1.17
CA ILE A 178 -31.85 -10.18 0.43
C ILE A 178 -31.46 -8.80 0.98
N PRO A 179 -31.71 -8.47 2.26
CA PRO A 179 -31.38 -7.15 2.78
C PRO A 179 -29.85 -6.91 2.83
N LYS A 180 -29.05 -7.96 3.06
CA LYS A 180 -27.58 -7.83 3.08
C LYS A 180 -27.04 -7.42 1.71
N TYR A 181 -27.46 -8.11 0.66
CA TYR A 181 -27.04 -7.81 -0.70
C TYR A 181 -27.64 -6.51 -1.21
N ALA A 182 -28.84 -6.12 -0.75
CA ALA A 182 -29.39 -4.80 -1.05
C ALA A 182 -28.52 -3.67 -0.47
N MET A 183 -28.09 -3.78 0.79
CA MET A 183 -27.19 -2.81 1.42
C MET A 183 -25.81 -2.82 0.77
N TRP A 184 -25.27 -4.00 0.44
CA TRP A 184 -23.99 -4.14 -0.23
C TRP A 184 -24.01 -3.57 -1.67
N ALA A 185 -25.09 -3.81 -2.42
CA ALA A 185 -25.27 -3.22 -3.74
C ALA A 185 -25.47 -1.70 -3.66
N ALA A 186 -26.22 -1.21 -2.67
CA ALA A 186 -26.39 0.22 -2.42
C ALA A 186 -25.05 0.90 -2.06
N PHE A 187 -24.21 0.24 -1.27
CA PHE A 187 -22.84 0.67 -1.00
C PHE A 187 -22.05 0.79 -2.31
N ASN A 188 -22.01 -0.27 -3.11
CA ASN A 188 -21.31 -0.28 -4.41
C ASN A 188 -21.82 0.80 -5.38
N ALA A 189 -23.15 0.99 -5.48
CA ALA A 189 -23.74 2.04 -6.30
C ALA A 189 -23.38 3.45 -5.78
N THR A 190 -23.29 3.64 -4.47
CA THR A 190 -22.86 4.91 -3.87
C THR A 190 -21.40 5.21 -4.20
N GLN A 191 -20.52 4.20 -4.10
CA GLN A 191 -19.13 4.35 -4.51
C GLN A 191 -19.02 4.71 -6.01
N ALA A 192 -19.84 4.08 -6.85
CA ALA A 192 -19.93 4.42 -8.27
C ALA A 192 -20.33 5.88 -8.50
N ALA A 193 -21.34 6.38 -7.78
CA ALA A 193 -21.80 7.76 -7.88
C ALA A 193 -20.70 8.76 -7.46
N MET A 194 -19.91 8.44 -6.44
CA MET A 194 -18.83 9.30 -5.96
C MET A 194 -17.66 9.39 -6.95
N ILE A 195 -17.34 8.28 -7.64
CA ILE A 195 -16.22 8.27 -8.61
C ILE A 195 -16.65 8.73 -10.01
N ALA A 196 -17.92 8.59 -10.38
CA ALA A 196 -18.39 8.83 -11.75
C ALA A 196 -18.07 10.24 -12.31
N PRO A 197 -18.14 11.35 -11.54
CA PRO A 197 -17.72 12.67 -12.01
C PRO A 197 -16.26 12.75 -12.46
N LEU A 198 -15.36 11.98 -11.83
CA LEU A 198 -13.97 11.90 -12.25
C LEU A 198 -13.85 11.13 -13.57
N LEU A 199 -14.61 10.04 -13.71
CA LEU A 199 -14.52 9.15 -14.87
C LEU A 199 -15.00 9.81 -16.17
N THR A 200 -15.91 10.78 -16.12
CA THR A 200 -16.35 11.52 -17.32
C THR A 200 -15.24 12.35 -17.96
N MET A 201 -14.25 12.77 -17.18
CA MET A 201 -13.14 13.61 -17.66
C MET A 201 -11.98 12.79 -18.25
N VAL A 202 -12.04 11.46 -18.15
CA VAL A 202 -10.94 10.56 -18.48
C VAL A 202 -11.26 9.75 -19.74
N PRO A 203 -10.34 9.66 -20.72
CA PRO A 203 -10.54 8.81 -21.89
C PRO A 203 -10.76 7.33 -21.50
N GLY A 204 -11.76 6.69 -22.10
CA GLY A 204 -12.12 5.29 -21.77
C GLY A 204 -10.96 4.29 -21.92
N ALA A 205 -10.06 4.50 -22.90
CA ALA A 205 -8.86 3.67 -23.06
C ALA A 205 -7.88 3.79 -21.88
N LEU A 206 -7.81 4.97 -21.24
CA LEU A 206 -7.00 5.18 -20.04
C LEU A 206 -7.66 4.50 -18.83
N LEU A 207 -8.98 4.58 -18.71
CA LEU A 207 -9.74 3.88 -17.66
C LEU A 207 -9.53 2.37 -17.73
N ALA A 208 -9.61 1.78 -18.92
CA ALA A 208 -9.37 0.35 -19.12
C ALA A 208 -7.94 -0.05 -18.69
N ARG A 209 -6.93 0.76 -19.04
CA ARG A 209 -5.53 0.52 -18.62
C ARG A 209 -5.37 0.64 -17.11
N ALA A 210 -5.95 1.68 -16.50
CA ALA A 210 -5.92 1.87 -15.06
C ALA A 210 -6.55 0.67 -14.34
N GLY A 211 -7.71 0.21 -14.79
CA GLY A 211 -8.39 -0.96 -14.25
C GLY A 211 -7.54 -2.23 -14.34
N LEU A 212 -6.93 -2.48 -15.51
CA LEU A 212 -6.01 -3.62 -15.67
C LEU A 212 -4.80 -3.55 -14.73
N TYR A 213 -4.20 -2.37 -14.55
CA TYR A 213 -3.10 -2.17 -13.62
C TYR A 213 -3.52 -2.39 -12.17
N THR A 214 -4.70 -1.92 -11.78
CA THR A 214 -5.25 -2.14 -10.43
C THR A 214 -5.53 -3.62 -10.18
N VAL A 215 -6.12 -4.35 -11.13
CA VAL A 215 -6.35 -5.80 -11.00
C VAL A 215 -5.02 -6.55 -10.86
N ALA A 216 -4.01 -6.19 -11.67
CA ALA A 216 -2.69 -6.79 -11.56
C ALA A 216 -2.01 -6.49 -10.21
N MET A 217 -2.10 -5.25 -9.74
CA MET A 217 -1.55 -4.82 -8.45
C MET A 217 -2.25 -5.52 -7.28
N MET A 218 -3.58 -5.49 -7.22
CA MET A 218 -4.33 -6.15 -6.17
C MET A 218 -4.11 -7.67 -6.20
N GLY A 219 -4.13 -8.30 -7.37
CA GLY A 219 -3.87 -9.73 -7.52
C GLY A 219 -2.46 -10.13 -7.05
N SER A 220 -1.44 -9.34 -7.39
CA SER A 220 -0.07 -9.58 -6.93
C SER A 220 0.09 -9.43 -5.43
N LEU A 221 -0.46 -8.36 -4.84
CA LEU A 221 -0.46 -8.16 -3.39
C LEU A 221 -1.24 -9.26 -2.68
N SER A 222 -2.34 -9.73 -3.25
CA SER A 222 -3.16 -10.80 -2.68
C SER A 222 -2.40 -12.11 -2.59
N ILE A 223 -1.62 -12.47 -3.62
CA ILE A 223 -0.76 -13.66 -3.58
C ILE A 223 0.29 -13.54 -2.47
N VAL A 224 0.87 -12.36 -2.29
CA VAL A 224 1.87 -12.11 -1.25
C VAL A 224 1.24 -12.17 0.15
N GLY A 225 0.08 -11.54 0.35
CA GLY A 225 -0.67 -11.60 1.61
C GLY A 225 -1.12 -13.02 1.95
N ALA A 226 -1.56 -13.77 0.94
CA ALA A 226 -2.03 -15.15 1.08
C ALA A 226 -0.93 -16.16 1.41
N THR A 227 0.29 -15.92 0.94
CA THR A 227 1.43 -16.79 1.18
C THR A 227 2.22 -16.39 2.43
N ALA A 228 2.07 -15.16 2.90
CA ALA A 228 2.75 -14.63 4.07
C ALA A 228 2.48 -15.42 5.35
N LYS A 229 3.48 -15.47 6.24
CA LYS A 229 3.31 -16.00 7.60
C LYS A 229 2.06 -15.41 8.27
N GLN A 230 1.36 -16.28 8.98
CA GLN A 230 0.13 -15.93 9.69
C GLN A 230 0.34 -14.70 10.58
N ASP A 231 -0.59 -13.76 10.49
CA ASP A 231 -0.69 -12.55 11.31
C ASP A 231 0.47 -11.54 11.17
N LYS A 232 1.41 -11.76 10.24
CA LYS A 232 2.56 -10.89 9.95
C LYS A 232 2.16 -9.45 9.57
N TYR A 233 1.16 -9.31 8.70
CA TYR A 233 0.61 -8.03 8.25
C TYR A 233 -0.49 -7.52 9.16
N LEU A 234 -0.99 -8.29 10.13
CA LEU A 234 -2.02 -7.79 11.05
C LEU A 234 -1.47 -6.71 12.02
N TYR A 235 -0.17 -6.76 12.32
CA TYR A 235 0.53 -5.75 13.13
C TYR A 235 0.63 -4.37 12.43
N ILE A 236 0.67 -4.32 11.10
CA ILE A 236 0.88 -3.05 10.38
C ILE A 236 -0.39 -2.18 10.30
N GLY A 237 -1.54 -2.64 10.82
CA GLY A 237 -2.80 -1.88 10.80
C GLY A 237 -2.69 -0.50 11.45
N GLY A 238 -2.00 -0.39 12.60
CA GLY A 238 -1.80 0.90 13.28
C GLY A 238 -1.02 1.92 12.44
N PRO A 239 0.20 1.58 11.97
CA PRO A 239 0.96 2.41 11.04
C PRO A 239 0.21 2.73 9.74
N LEU A 240 -0.56 1.80 9.18
CA LEU A 240 -1.36 2.02 7.98
C LEU A 240 -2.45 3.07 8.20
N LEU A 241 -3.15 3.04 9.33
CA LEU A 241 -4.14 4.06 9.69
C LEU A 241 -3.49 5.44 9.89
N ALA A 242 -2.30 5.50 10.49
CA ALA A 242 -1.55 6.75 10.59
C ALA A 242 -1.16 7.30 9.20
N GLY A 243 -0.70 6.42 8.30
CA GLY A 243 -0.42 6.75 6.90
C GLY A 243 -1.67 7.25 6.16
N LEU A 244 -2.82 6.60 6.37
CA LEU A 244 -4.10 7.04 5.83
C LEU A 244 -4.46 8.45 6.30
N GLY A 245 -4.22 8.78 7.57
CA GLY A 245 -4.42 10.13 8.10
C GLY A 245 -3.60 11.19 7.34
N VAL A 246 -2.33 10.89 7.04
CA VAL A 246 -1.46 11.77 6.23
C VAL A 246 -2.00 11.92 4.82
N VAL A 247 -2.46 10.83 4.19
CA VAL A 247 -3.02 10.83 2.83
C VAL A 247 -4.32 11.63 2.76
N VAL A 248 -5.19 11.49 3.77
CA VAL A 248 -6.44 12.26 3.87
C VAL A 248 -6.12 13.74 4.07
N ALA A 249 -5.26 14.08 5.02
CA ALA A 249 -4.86 15.47 5.25
C ALA A 249 -4.26 16.13 4.00
N SER A 250 -3.41 15.39 3.27
CA SER A 250 -2.83 15.87 2.00
C SER A 250 -3.85 15.97 0.87
N SER A 251 -4.92 15.18 0.89
CA SER A 251 -6.02 15.28 -0.10
C SER A 251 -6.87 16.55 0.10
N PHE A 252 -6.91 17.10 1.32
CA PHE A 252 -7.55 18.39 1.61
C PHE A 252 -6.63 19.59 1.39
N ALA A 253 -5.33 19.38 1.16
CA ALA A 253 -4.38 20.47 0.95
C ALA A 253 -4.77 21.45 -0.18
N PRO A 254 -5.33 21.02 -1.32
CA PRO A 254 -5.76 21.95 -2.37
C PRO A 254 -6.91 22.88 -1.99
N MET A 255 -7.70 22.51 -0.97
CA MET A 255 -8.80 23.33 -0.45
C MET A 255 -8.31 24.37 0.57
N LEU A 256 -7.25 24.04 1.31
CA LEU A 256 -6.73 24.85 2.42
C LEU A 256 -5.56 25.75 2.01
N LEU A 257 -4.78 25.35 1.01
CA LEU A 257 -3.60 26.09 0.56
C LEU A 257 -3.96 27.04 -0.60
N PRO A 258 -3.47 28.29 -0.57
CA PRO A 258 -3.66 29.21 -1.68
C PRO A 258 -2.95 28.70 -2.94
N VAL A 259 -3.58 28.92 -4.10
CA VAL A 259 -3.12 28.44 -5.42
C VAL A 259 -1.69 28.94 -5.76
N THR A 260 -1.24 30.02 -5.11
CA THR A 260 0.12 30.56 -5.23
C THR A 260 1.20 29.67 -4.61
N ALA A 261 0.84 28.72 -3.75
CA ALA A 261 1.75 27.79 -3.09
C ALA A 261 2.05 26.54 -3.96
N VAL A 262 2.42 26.75 -5.23
CA VAL A 262 2.51 25.69 -6.25
C VAL A 262 3.44 24.53 -5.83
N ARG A 263 4.56 24.82 -5.14
CA ARG A 263 5.49 23.78 -4.68
C ARG A 263 4.91 22.90 -3.57
N THR A 264 4.18 23.49 -2.62
CA THR A 264 3.57 22.72 -1.52
C THR A 264 2.35 21.96 -2.01
N LEU A 265 1.59 22.51 -2.96
CA LEU A 265 0.52 21.82 -3.70
C LEU A 265 1.06 20.59 -4.45
N ALA A 266 2.15 20.74 -5.21
CA ALA A 266 2.74 19.61 -5.94
C ALA A 266 3.28 18.50 -5.02
N LEU A 267 3.84 18.87 -3.87
CA LEU A 267 4.34 17.91 -2.88
C LEU A 267 3.20 17.19 -2.16
N THR A 268 2.15 17.90 -1.75
CA THR A 268 0.96 17.31 -1.12
C THR A 268 0.18 16.44 -2.11
N GLU A 269 0.07 16.85 -3.38
CA GLU A 269 -0.50 16.02 -4.45
C GLU A 269 0.32 14.74 -4.64
N SER A 270 1.65 14.83 -4.70
CA SER A 270 2.52 13.64 -4.83
C SER A 270 2.44 12.70 -3.63
N ILE A 271 2.41 13.24 -2.40
CA ILE A 271 2.23 12.45 -1.18
C ILE A 271 0.87 11.77 -1.19
N SER A 272 -0.19 12.51 -1.54
CA SER A 272 -1.52 11.93 -1.63
C SER A 272 -1.49 10.79 -2.65
N LEU A 273 -1.05 11.02 -3.90
CA LEU A 273 -1.08 10.05 -4.98
C LEU A 273 -0.20 8.82 -4.72
N TYR A 274 1.12 9.01 -4.57
CA TYR A 274 2.07 7.91 -4.44
C TYR A 274 2.12 7.34 -3.03
N GLY A 275 2.05 8.19 -2.01
CA GLY A 275 1.97 7.76 -0.62
C GLY A 275 0.65 7.03 -0.37
N GLY A 276 -0.46 7.54 -0.88
CA GLY A 276 -1.75 6.86 -0.87
C GLY A 276 -1.69 5.50 -1.56
N LEU A 277 -1.11 5.41 -2.76
CA LEU A 277 -0.96 4.14 -3.48
C LEU A 277 -0.19 3.10 -2.65
N ALA A 278 0.87 3.51 -1.95
CA ALA A 278 1.62 2.63 -1.04
C ALA A 278 0.78 2.22 0.18
N VAL A 279 0.05 3.16 0.79
CA VAL A 279 -0.82 2.90 1.94
C VAL A 279 -1.94 1.92 1.59
N PHE A 280 -2.66 2.14 0.48
CA PHE A 280 -3.73 1.22 0.05
C PHE A 280 -3.19 -0.13 -0.42
N GLY A 281 -2.01 -0.17 -1.06
CA GLY A 281 -1.34 -1.45 -1.31
C GLY A 281 -0.99 -2.19 -0.01
N GLY A 282 -0.63 -1.46 1.04
CA GLY A 282 -0.43 -2.01 2.39
C GLY A 282 -1.73 -2.47 3.05
N PHE A 283 -2.83 -1.72 2.90
CA PHE A 283 -4.16 -2.17 3.35
C PHE A 283 -4.58 -3.45 2.64
N THR A 284 -4.27 -3.62 1.35
CA THR A 284 -4.62 -4.85 0.64
C THR A 284 -3.90 -6.06 1.23
N LEU A 285 -2.64 -5.91 1.65
CA LEU A 285 -1.91 -6.96 2.36
C LEU A 285 -2.51 -7.24 3.74
N TYR A 286 -2.87 -6.18 4.47
CA TYR A 286 -3.50 -6.27 5.79
C TYR A 286 -4.87 -6.98 5.70
N ASP A 287 -5.72 -6.58 4.76
CA ASP A 287 -7.08 -7.10 4.59
C ASP A 287 -7.07 -8.55 4.13
N VAL A 288 -6.16 -8.94 3.23
CA VAL A 288 -5.99 -10.36 2.86
C VAL A 288 -5.62 -11.22 4.07
N GLN A 289 -4.73 -10.74 4.94
CA GLN A 289 -4.42 -11.47 6.17
C GLN A 289 -5.54 -11.46 7.19
N LYS A 290 -6.26 -10.34 7.30
CA LYS A 290 -7.45 -10.25 8.15
C LYS A 290 -8.52 -11.24 7.71
N ILE A 291 -8.74 -11.41 6.41
CA ILE A 291 -9.65 -12.41 5.85
C ILE A 291 -9.21 -13.82 6.24
N LEU A 292 -7.92 -14.15 6.10
CA LEU A 292 -7.39 -15.46 6.51
C LEU A 292 -7.48 -15.68 8.03
N HIS A 293 -7.32 -14.63 8.83
CA HIS A 293 -7.52 -14.67 10.27
C HIS A 293 -8.98 -14.94 10.64
N HIS A 294 -9.91 -14.22 10.00
CA HIS A 294 -11.35 -14.41 10.16
C HIS A 294 -11.80 -15.79 9.66
N ALA A 295 -11.21 -16.31 8.58
CA ALA A 295 -11.47 -17.68 8.14
C ALA A 295 -11.09 -18.69 9.22
N ARG A 296 -9.90 -18.57 9.84
CA ARG A 296 -9.50 -19.42 10.97
C ARG A 296 -10.43 -19.30 12.19
N LEU A 297 -10.96 -18.10 12.47
CA LEU A 297 -11.95 -17.90 13.53
C LEU A 297 -13.31 -18.52 13.19
N ALA A 298 -13.73 -18.43 11.92
CA ALA A 298 -14.99 -18.97 11.45
C ALA A 298 -14.96 -20.51 11.42
N GLU A 299 -13.84 -21.11 11.05
CA GLU A 299 -13.63 -22.56 11.11
C GLU A 299 -13.76 -23.09 12.55
N ARG A 300 -13.29 -22.32 13.53
CA ARG A 300 -13.43 -22.63 14.96
C ARG A 300 -14.81 -22.31 15.54
N GLY A 301 -15.75 -21.80 14.73
CA GLY A 301 -17.09 -21.40 15.17
C GLY A 301 -17.12 -20.16 16.08
N ILE A 302 -16.03 -19.39 16.18
CA ILE A 302 -15.95 -18.19 17.02
C ILE A 302 -16.70 -17.02 16.36
N ILE A 303 -16.64 -16.94 15.03
CA ILE A 303 -17.38 -15.97 14.22
C ILE A 303 -18.16 -16.67 13.11
N ARG A 304 -19.18 -16.02 12.56
CA ARG A 304 -19.91 -16.54 11.39
C ARG A 304 -19.13 -16.25 10.11
N LYS A 305 -19.17 -17.16 9.13
CA LYS A 305 -18.63 -16.92 7.77
C LYS A 305 -19.40 -15.77 7.11
N ASP A 306 -18.68 -14.72 6.71
CA ASP A 306 -19.27 -13.52 6.14
C ASP A 306 -18.37 -12.87 5.09
N ALA A 307 -18.33 -13.50 3.91
CA ALA A 307 -17.49 -13.03 2.80
C ALA A 307 -17.89 -11.64 2.27
N VAL A 308 -19.18 -11.27 2.35
CA VAL A 308 -19.68 -9.97 1.87
C VAL A 308 -19.12 -8.83 2.71
N ASN A 309 -19.08 -9.00 4.04
CA ASN A 309 -18.55 -7.94 4.90
C ASN A 309 -17.04 -7.75 4.77
N GLU A 310 -16.31 -8.83 4.48
CA GLU A 310 -14.89 -8.74 4.15
C GLU A 310 -14.64 -8.13 2.77
N SER A 311 -15.52 -8.39 1.79
CA SER A 311 -15.33 -7.92 0.42
C SER A 311 -15.37 -6.40 0.34
N ILE A 312 -16.16 -5.74 1.20
CA ILE A 312 -16.23 -4.26 1.29
C ILE A 312 -14.86 -3.62 1.51
N ALA A 313 -14.01 -4.22 2.34
CA ALA A 313 -12.68 -3.66 2.63
C ALA A 313 -11.78 -3.74 1.38
N LEU A 314 -11.76 -4.91 0.73
CA LEU A 314 -11.06 -5.10 -0.55
C LEU A 314 -11.64 -4.24 -1.69
N GLU A 315 -12.94 -4.00 -1.72
CA GLU A 315 -13.60 -3.10 -2.69
C GLU A 315 -13.13 -1.65 -2.50
N LEU A 316 -13.03 -1.18 -1.25
CA LEU A 316 -12.52 0.15 -0.94
C LEU A 316 -11.05 0.30 -1.35
N ASP A 317 -10.22 -0.69 -1.05
CA ASP A 317 -8.82 -0.72 -1.48
C ASP A 317 -8.69 -0.67 -3.00
N PHE A 318 -9.49 -1.49 -3.70
CA PHE A 318 -9.51 -1.49 -5.16
C PHE A 318 -9.84 -0.11 -5.73
N ILE A 319 -10.91 0.53 -5.23
CA ILE A 319 -11.35 1.85 -5.69
C ILE A 319 -10.28 2.90 -5.42
N ASN A 320 -9.68 2.88 -4.23
CA ASN A 320 -8.65 3.84 -3.85
C ASN A 320 -7.39 3.70 -4.70
N ILE A 321 -6.93 2.47 -4.98
CA ILE A 321 -5.81 2.21 -5.88
C ILE A 321 -6.18 2.62 -7.31
N PHE A 322 -7.39 2.29 -7.77
CA PHE A 322 -7.88 2.62 -9.11
C PHE A 322 -7.94 4.12 -9.38
N VAL A 323 -8.57 4.91 -8.51
CA VAL A 323 -8.67 6.36 -8.68
C VAL A 323 -7.28 6.99 -8.76
N ARG A 324 -6.34 6.55 -7.92
CA ARG A 324 -4.94 7.01 -7.95
C ARG A 324 -4.23 6.63 -9.24
N MET A 325 -4.43 5.41 -9.73
CA MET A 325 -3.87 4.96 -11.00
C MET A 325 -4.41 5.80 -12.17
N VAL A 326 -5.72 6.10 -12.17
CA VAL A 326 -6.34 6.99 -13.15
C VAL A 326 -5.72 8.38 -13.11
N GLN A 327 -5.57 8.97 -11.92
CA GLN A 327 -4.95 10.29 -11.73
C GLN A 327 -3.50 10.31 -12.21
N ILE A 328 -2.68 9.32 -11.84
CA ILE A 328 -1.29 9.20 -12.28
C ILE A 328 -1.19 9.14 -13.81
N LEU A 329 -2.02 8.30 -14.45
CA LEU A 329 -2.00 8.16 -15.91
C LEU A 329 -2.48 9.44 -16.61
N MET A 330 -3.48 10.14 -16.05
CA MET A 330 -3.93 11.45 -16.55
C MET A 330 -2.81 12.50 -16.50
N MET A 331 -2.09 12.59 -15.38
CA MET A 331 -0.95 13.50 -15.25
C MET A 331 0.17 13.17 -16.24
N GLN A 332 0.47 11.89 -16.45
CA GLN A 332 1.47 11.46 -17.43
C GLN A 332 1.06 11.81 -18.87
N GLN A 333 -0.23 11.69 -19.19
CA GLN A 333 -0.74 12.07 -20.51
C GLN A 333 -0.65 13.58 -20.74
N ASN A 334 -0.96 14.40 -19.72
CA ASN A 334 -0.85 15.86 -19.82
C ASN A 334 0.59 16.35 -19.97
N ARG A 335 1.59 15.65 -19.38
CA ARG A 335 3.02 15.99 -19.57
C ARG A 335 3.58 15.64 -20.94
N ARG A 336 2.89 14.79 -21.71
CA ARG A 336 3.30 14.36 -23.06
C ARG A 336 2.69 15.21 -24.17
N LYS A 337 1.72 16.07 -23.84
CA LYS A 337 1.16 17.09 -24.72
C LYS A 337 1.93 18.38 -24.54
#